data_AF-A0A498QJ49-F1
#
_entry.id   AF-A0A498QJ49-F1
#
_cell.length_a   1.000
_cell.length_b   1.000
_cell.length_c   1.000
_cell.angle_alpha   90.00
_cell.angle_beta   90.00
_cell.angle_gamma   90.00
#
_symmetry.space_group_name_H-M   'P 1'
#
loop_
_entity.id
_entity.type
_entity.pdbx_description
1 polymer ?
#
loop_
_entity_poly.entity_id
_entity_poly.type
_entity_poly.pdbx_seq_one_letter_code
_entity_poly.pdbx_strand_id
1 'polypeptide(L)'
;MSEVVTGDAVVLDVQIAQLPVRAVSAIIDMTVVFIGYLLGLMLWAAALSQLDEALTIAFLIMFTVLAFVGYPVAIETATRGRSVGKIVMGLRVVSDDGGPERFRQALFRALASVVEIWMLLGSPAVICSMVSPKGKRVGDMFAGTIVVSERAPRLGPPPAMPPSLAWWASTLQLSGLTAGQAELARQFLSRAPQLDPRLREQMAYRIAGEVLSRVAPPPPPGVPPQLVLAAVLAERHRRELARLRPPIPPMGPQGPYAAAPWPGQPWPGQPSSAQPWPGQPPSAQPWPGQPPSAQSPMHAQPWPGQPPSAQSPMHAQPQSIPWPEPDAPPQTPPPGGFSPPGGFSPPS
;
A
#
# COMPACT_ATOMS: atom_id res chain seq x y z
N MET A 1 11.73 -5.31 10.00
CA MET A 1 10.48 -6.05 9.74
C MET A 1 9.90 -6.40 11.09
N SER A 2 8.73 -5.87 11.44
CA SER A 2 8.13 -6.14 12.74
C SER A 2 6.85 -6.93 12.56
N GLU A 3 6.92 -8.19 12.95
CA GLU A 3 5.76 -9.08 13.01
C GLU A 3 4.79 -8.58 14.08
N VAL A 4 3.53 -8.42 13.70
CA VAL A 4 2.39 -8.05 14.53
C VAL A 4 1.40 -9.20 14.40
N VAL A 5 1.24 -9.94 15.48
CA VAL A 5 0.34 -11.08 15.56
C VAL A 5 -1.03 -10.53 15.95
N THR A 6 -1.94 -10.48 14.99
CA THR A 6 -3.35 -10.18 15.26
C THR A 6 -4.01 -11.40 15.90
N GLY A 7 -5.04 -11.19 16.74
CA GLY A 7 -5.81 -12.25 17.42
C GLY A 7 -6.58 -13.22 16.52
N ASP A 8 -6.49 -13.03 15.20
CA ASP A 8 -6.77 -14.03 14.17
C ASP A 8 -5.44 -14.18 13.44
N ALA A 9 -4.84 -15.37 13.43
CA ALA A 9 -3.42 -15.63 13.12
C ALA A 9 -3.00 -15.28 11.67
N VAL A 10 -3.08 -13.99 11.34
CA VAL A 10 -2.78 -13.38 10.06
C VAL A 10 -1.65 -12.41 10.34
N VAL A 11 -0.44 -12.80 9.95
CA VAL A 11 0.73 -11.94 9.93
C VAL A 11 0.49 -10.90 8.83
N LEU A 12 -0.14 -9.79 9.18
CA LEU A 12 -0.14 -8.63 8.30
C LEU A 12 1.27 -8.04 8.31
N ASP A 13 1.90 -8.00 7.14
CA ASP A 13 3.18 -7.31 6.94
C ASP A 13 2.90 -5.81 6.92
N VAL A 14 2.78 -5.25 8.12
CA VAL A 14 2.46 -3.83 8.30
C VAL A 14 3.73 -3.05 8.07
N GLN A 15 3.77 -2.30 6.96
CA GLN A 15 4.90 -1.42 6.65
C GLN A 15 4.94 -0.29 7.69
N ILE A 16 5.85 -0.42 8.65
CA ILE A 16 6.14 0.59 9.67
C ILE A 16 6.45 1.91 8.96
N ALA A 17 5.78 2.99 9.36
CA ALA A 17 6.01 4.30 8.78
C ALA A 17 7.46 4.74 9.01
N GLN A 18 8.13 5.21 7.95
CA GLN A 18 9.50 5.70 8.02
C GLN A 18 9.59 6.88 9.00
N LEU A 19 10.65 6.90 9.82
CA LEU A 19 10.89 7.90 10.88
C LEU A 19 10.69 9.36 10.41
N PRO A 20 11.12 9.79 9.21
CA PRO A 20 10.91 11.15 8.73
C PRO A 20 9.43 11.52 8.55
N VAL A 21 8.62 10.60 8.01
CA VAL A 21 7.18 10.82 7.78
C VAL A 21 6.44 10.95 9.11
N ARG A 22 6.86 10.18 10.12
CA ARG A 22 6.36 10.32 11.50
C ARG A 22 6.75 11.66 12.12
N ALA A 23 8.00 12.09 11.94
CA ALA A 23 8.47 13.38 12.44
C ALA A 23 7.67 14.55 11.83
N VAL A 24 7.46 14.55 10.51
CA VAL A 24 6.64 15.57 9.84
C VAL A 24 5.20 15.56 10.36
N SER A 25 4.59 14.38 10.54
CA SER A 25 3.25 14.29 11.13
C SER A 25 3.18 14.88 12.54
N ALA A 26 4.21 14.66 13.36
CA ALA A 26 4.30 15.18 14.72
C ALA A 26 4.50 16.70 14.73
N ILE A 27 5.28 17.25 13.80
CA ILE A 27 5.44 18.70 13.63
C ILE A 27 4.08 19.34 13.31
N ILE A 28 3.33 18.78 12.36
CA ILE A 28 1.99 19.28 12.02
C ILE A 28 1.06 19.25 13.24
N ASP A 29 1.02 18.13 13.96
CA ASP A 29 0.21 18.01 15.18
C ASP A 29 0.60 19.06 16.23
N MET A 30 1.90 19.27 16.44
CA MET A 30 2.43 20.24 17.39
C MET A 30 2.08 21.68 16.96
N THR A 31 2.16 22.01 15.68
CA THR A 31 1.73 23.29 15.14
C THR A 31 0.23 23.52 15.35
N VAL A 32 -0.61 22.51 15.12
CA VAL A 32 -2.06 22.62 15.33
C VAL A 32 -2.38 22.87 16.82
N VAL A 33 -1.76 22.12 17.73
CA VAL A 33 -1.93 22.32 19.17
C VAL A 33 -1.43 23.71 19.59
N PHE A 34 -0.28 24.13 19.09
CA PHE A 34 0.33 25.42 19.42
C PHE A 34 -0.53 26.59 18.96
N ILE A 35 -1.01 26.57 17.71
CA ILE A 35 -1.91 27.61 17.19
C ILE A 35 -3.23 27.62 17.97
N GLY A 36 -3.83 26.45 18.22
CA GLY A 36 -5.06 26.35 19.00
C GLY A 36 -4.90 26.89 20.43
N TYR A 37 -3.75 26.62 21.06
CA TYR A 37 -3.41 27.13 22.37
C TYR A 37 -3.27 28.66 22.37
N LEU A 38 -2.51 29.24 21.43
CA LEU A 38 -2.36 30.69 21.30
C LEU A 38 -3.70 31.39 21.02
N LEU A 39 -4.51 30.85 20.13
CA LEU A 39 -5.84 31.38 19.85
C LEU A 39 -6.74 31.33 21.09
N GLY A 40 -6.72 30.23 21.84
CA GLY A 40 -7.48 30.14 23.10
C GLY A 40 -7.02 31.14 24.14
N LEU A 41 -5.71 31.39 24.26
CA LEU A 41 -5.18 32.44 25.13
C LEU A 41 -5.60 33.84 24.67
N MET A 42 -5.58 34.12 23.37
CA MET A 42 -6.03 35.42 22.82
C MET A 42 -7.52 35.65 23.03
N LEU A 43 -8.35 34.62 22.78
CA LEU A 43 -9.80 34.69 23.02
C LEU A 43 -10.11 34.88 24.50
N TRP A 44 -9.40 34.15 25.37
CA TRP A 44 -9.52 34.34 26.81
C TRP A 44 -9.13 35.77 27.22
N ALA A 45 -7.99 36.26 26.75
CA ALA A 45 -7.52 37.62 27.05
C ALA A 45 -8.50 38.70 26.56
N ALA A 46 -9.12 38.50 25.39
CA ALA A 46 -10.12 39.42 24.86
C ALA A 46 -11.47 39.37 25.62
N ALA A 47 -11.78 38.25 26.26
CA ALA A 47 -12.98 38.07 27.09
C ALA A 47 -12.82 38.63 28.51
N LEU A 48 -11.60 39.04 28.91
CA LEU A 48 -11.35 39.61 30.23
C LEU A 48 -12.03 40.97 30.37
N SER A 49 -13.03 41.03 31.25
CA SER A 49 -13.52 42.30 31.78
C SER A 49 -13.28 42.41 33.28
N GLN A 50 -13.56 41.40 34.12
CA GLN A 50 -13.30 41.43 35.58
C GLN A 50 -13.28 40.02 36.22
N LEU A 51 -12.21 39.23 36.06
CA LEU A 51 -12.11 37.92 36.73
C LEU A 51 -11.08 37.92 37.86
N ASP A 52 -11.37 37.13 38.90
CA ASP A 52 -10.47 36.89 40.02
C ASP A 52 -9.19 36.16 39.56
N GLU A 53 -8.08 36.43 40.21
CA GLU A 53 -6.76 35.86 39.91
C GLU A 53 -6.79 34.33 40.04
N ALA A 54 -7.45 33.82 41.09
CA ALA A 54 -7.58 32.39 41.33
C ALA A 54 -8.31 31.67 40.18
N LEU A 55 -9.38 32.27 39.65
CA LEU A 55 -10.12 31.73 38.51
C LEU A 55 -9.27 31.74 37.23
N THR A 56 -8.47 32.77 37.03
CA THR A 56 -7.55 32.87 35.90
C THR A 56 -6.50 31.77 35.95
N ILE A 57 -5.88 31.54 37.11
CA ILE A 57 -4.89 30.48 37.30
C ILE A 57 -5.54 29.10 37.06
N ALA A 58 -6.71 28.84 37.65
CA ALA A 58 -7.43 27.58 37.47
C ALA A 58 -7.77 27.32 35.99
N PHE A 59 -8.25 28.35 35.27
CA PHE A 59 -8.54 28.27 33.85
C PHE A 59 -7.28 27.96 33.04
N LEU A 60 -6.17 28.66 33.27
CA LEU A 60 -4.92 28.45 32.54
C LEU A 60 -4.38 27.03 32.73
N ILE A 61 -4.43 26.49 33.95
CA ILE A 61 -4.02 25.11 34.24
C ILE A 61 -4.92 24.13 33.49
N MET A 62 -6.25 24.29 33.62
CA MET A 62 -7.22 23.40 32.97
C MET A 62 -7.09 23.45 31.44
N PHE A 63 -6.96 24.66 30.88
CA PHE A 63 -6.81 24.87 29.45
C PHE A 63 -5.51 24.26 28.93
N THR A 64 -4.41 24.39 29.67
CA THR A 64 -3.13 23.76 29.32
C THR A 64 -3.27 22.23 29.32
N VAL A 65 -3.85 21.63 30.35
CA VAL A 65 -4.05 20.18 30.39
C VAL A 65 -4.95 19.70 29.24
N LEU A 66 -6.04 20.44 28.96
CA LEU A 66 -6.95 20.10 27.87
C LEU A 66 -6.30 20.28 26.49
N ALA A 67 -5.48 21.29 26.26
CA ALA A 67 -4.82 21.49 24.97
C ALA A 67 -3.73 20.45 24.71
N PHE A 68 -2.90 20.13 25.71
CA PHE A 68 -1.73 19.27 25.54
C PHE A 68 -2.04 17.78 25.73
N VAL A 69 -3.08 17.44 26.51
CA VAL A 69 -3.51 16.04 26.75
C VAL A 69 -4.91 15.80 26.22
N GLY A 70 -5.88 16.64 26.58
CA GLY A 70 -7.28 16.45 26.20
C GLY A 70 -7.52 16.39 24.69
N TYR A 71 -6.97 17.35 23.94
CA TYR A 71 -7.11 17.45 22.49
C TYR A 71 -6.50 16.24 21.75
N PRO A 72 -5.22 15.86 21.96
CA PRO A 72 -4.66 14.70 21.26
C PRO A 72 -5.40 13.40 21.62
N VAL A 73 -5.84 13.23 22.86
CA VAL A 73 -6.65 12.07 23.26
C VAL A 73 -8.01 12.07 22.57
N ALA A 74 -8.71 13.21 22.55
CA ALA A 74 -10.02 13.33 21.94
C ALA A 74 -9.97 13.08 20.44
N ILE A 75 -9.03 13.71 19.71
CA ILE A 75 -8.91 13.57 18.26
C ILE A 75 -8.52 12.13 17.89
N GLU A 76 -7.54 11.52 18.58
CA GLU A 76 -7.09 10.16 18.26
C GLU A 76 -8.15 9.13 18.62
N THR A 77 -8.87 9.30 19.74
CA THR A 77 -9.96 8.41 20.12
C THR A 77 -11.13 8.50 19.12
N ALA A 78 -11.54 9.71 18.74
CA ALA A 78 -12.64 9.93 17.80
C ALA A 78 -12.33 9.38 16.39
N THR A 79 -11.07 9.48 15.97
CA THR A 79 -10.63 9.09 14.62
C THR A 79 -10.07 7.66 14.53
N ARG A 80 -10.06 6.94 15.66
CA ARG A 80 -9.49 5.58 15.82
C ARG A 80 -8.01 5.51 15.46
N GLY A 81 -7.23 6.46 16.00
CA GLY A 81 -5.77 6.53 15.93
C GLY A 81 -5.21 7.48 14.87
N ARG A 82 -5.94 8.54 14.50
CA ARG A 82 -5.51 9.50 13.48
C ARG A 82 -5.60 10.95 13.98
N SER A 83 -4.47 11.52 14.38
CA SER A 83 -4.36 12.97 14.58
C SER A 83 -4.36 13.72 13.24
N VAL A 84 -4.47 15.05 13.27
CA VAL A 84 -4.52 15.89 12.06
C VAL A 84 -3.30 15.66 11.16
N GLY A 85 -2.10 15.71 11.72
CA GLY A 85 -0.85 15.45 11.01
C GLY A 85 -0.79 14.02 10.47
N LYS A 86 -1.32 13.04 11.21
CA LYS A 86 -1.41 11.65 10.73
C LYS A 86 -2.39 11.53 9.56
N ILE A 87 -3.53 12.20 9.58
CA ILE A 87 -4.48 12.23 8.45
C ILE A 87 -3.82 12.84 7.20
N VAL A 88 -3.11 13.96 7.36
CA VAL A 88 -2.40 14.62 6.27
C VAL A 88 -1.34 13.70 5.68
N MET A 89 -0.55 13.04 6.53
CA MET A 89 0.53 12.13 6.12
C MET A 89 0.05 10.72 5.74
N GLY A 90 -1.26 10.41 5.86
CA GLY A 90 -1.81 9.09 5.57
C GLY A 90 -1.34 8.00 6.54
N LEU A 91 -1.16 8.36 7.81
CA LEU A 91 -0.73 7.49 8.89
C LEU A 91 -1.90 7.15 9.81
N ARG A 92 -1.78 6.01 10.49
CA ARG A 92 -2.70 5.60 11.55
C ARG A 92 -1.98 4.85 12.66
N VAL A 93 -2.45 5.02 13.88
CA VAL A 93 -2.01 4.25 15.04
C VAL A 93 -2.90 3.03 15.18
N VAL A 94 -2.27 1.87 15.36
CA VAL A 94 -2.94 0.60 15.65
C VAL A 94 -2.31 -0.05 16.88
N SER A 95 -3.08 -0.90 17.55
CA SER A 95 -2.57 -1.72 18.65
C SER A 95 -1.53 -2.72 18.12
N ASP A 96 -0.68 -3.23 19.01
CA ASP A 96 0.27 -4.29 18.68
C ASP A 96 -0.38 -5.58 18.19
N ASP A 97 -1.68 -5.77 18.48
CA ASP A 97 -2.50 -6.88 17.96
C ASP A 97 -3.19 -6.53 16.62
N GLY A 98 -2.80 -5.45 15.95
CA GLY A 98 -3.40 -4.99 14.68
C GLY A 98 -4.79 -4.34 14.79
N GLY A 99 -5.41 -4.38 15.98
CA GLY A 99 -6.71 -3.76 16.26
C GLY A 99 -6.68 -2.22 16.29
N PRO A 100 -7.86 -1.56 16.26
CA PRO A 100 -7.96 -0.11 16.41
C PRO A 100 -7.43 0.34 17.78
N GLU A 101 -6.88 1.55 17.83
CA GLU A 101 -6.39 2.16 19.08
C GLU A 101 -7.52 2.33 20.11
N ARG A 102 -7.22 1.99 21.37
CA ARG A 102 -8.11 2.17 22.52
C ARG A 102 -7.86 3.50 23.20
N PHE A 103 -8.88 4.07 23.85
CA PHE A 103 -8.77 5.32 24.61
C PHE A 103 -7.60 5.33 25.60
N ARG A 104 -7.40 4.23 26.36
CA ARG A 104 -6.28 4.14 27.32
C ARG A 104 -4.92 4.27 26.64
N GLN A 105 -4.76 3.72 25.44
CA GLN A 105 -3.52 3.80 24.67
C GLN A 105 -3.27 5.23 24.21
N ALA A 106 -4.30 5.91 23.69
CA ALA A 106 -4.22 7.32 23.31
C ALA A 106 -3.87 8.21 24.53
N LEU A 107 -4.46 7.94 25.70
CA LEU A 107 -4.17 8.66 26.95
C LEU A 107 -2.70 8.50 27.38
N PHE A 108 -2.18 7.27 27.44
CA PHE A 108 -0.78 7.04 27.80
C PHE A 108 0.18 7.71 26.82
N ARG A 109 -0.14 7.70 25.52
CA ARG A 109 0.66 8.37 24.49
C ARG A 109 0.63 9.88 24.64
N ALA A 110 -0.52 10.48 24.96
CA ALA A 110 -0.64 11.92 25.20
C ALA A 110 0.15 12.34 26.45
N LEU A 111 0.04 11.60 27.55
CA LEU A 111 0.80 11.86 28.77
C LEU A 111 2.31 11.71 28.54
N ALA A 112 2.74 10.65 27.85
CA ALA A 112 4.15 10.49 27.48
C ALA A 112 4.64 11.63 26.56
N SER A 113 3.78 12.12 25.67
CA SER A 113 4.09 13.25 24.77
C SER A 113 4.37 14.55 25.54
N VAL A 114 3.72 14.79 26.68
CA VAL A 114 4.03 15.96 27.54
C VAL A 114 5.49 15.94 28.00
N VAL A 115 5.97 14.78 28.46
CA VAL A 115 7.35 14.64 28.94
C VAL A 115 8.33 14.59 27.77
N GLU A 116 8.10 13.73 26.78
CA GLU A 116 9.10 13.48 25.73
C GLU A 116 9.15 14.58 24.66
N ILE A 117 8.02 15.22 24.33
CA ILE A 117 7.95 16.25 23.27
C ILE A 117 8.04 17.64 23.87
N TRP A 118 7.20 17.95 24.85
CA TRP A 118 7.08 19.32 25.35
C TRP A 118 8.15 19.70 26.36
N MET A 119 8.53 18.79 27.29
CA MET A 119 9.60 19.08 28.25
C MET A 119 11.00 18.84 27.67
N LEU A 120 11.17 17.87 26.76
CA LEU A 120 12.48 17.42 26.26
C LEU A 120 12.69 17.67 24.76
N LEU A 121 11.87 18.53 24.15
CA LEU A 121 11.92 18.93 22.73
C LEU A 121 11.93 17.73 21.74
N GLY A 122 11.32 16.61 22.11
CA GLY A 122 11.25 15.42 21.26
C GLY A 122 12.53 14.60 21.17
N SER A 123 13.61 15.01 21.86
CA SER A 123 14.89 14.30 21.82
C SER A 123 14.81 12.82 22.24
N PRO A 124 14.09 12.43 23.32
CA PRO A 124 13.97 11.02 23.70
C PRO A 124 13.13 10.23 22.70
N ALA A 125 12.11 10.86 22.11
CA ALA A 125 11.25 10.23 21.12
C ALA A 125 12.03 9.86 19.85
N VAL A 126 12.93 10.74 19.40
CA VAL A 126 13.82 10.49 18.26
C VAL A 126 14.82 9.39 18.59
N ILE A 127 15.51 9.49 19.74
CA ILE A 127 16.53 8.51 20.16
C ILE A 127 15.90 7.11 20.28
N CYS A 128 14.79 6.97 21.00
CA CYS A 128 14.10 5.68 21.14
C CYS A 128 13.59 5.15 19.79
N SER A 129 13.09 6.02 18.92
CA SER A 129 12.65 5.62 17.58
C SER A 129 13.81 5.17 16.67
N MET A 130 15.03 5.65 16.88
CA MET A 130 16.22 5.21 16.12
C MET A 130 16.76 3.89 16.65
N VAL A 131 16.72 3.68 17.96
CA VAL A 131 17.25 2.46 18.61
C VAL A 131 16.25 1.30 18.50
N SER A 132 14.95 1.58 18.43
CA SER A 132 13.92 0.54 18.35
C SER A 132 13.89 -0.12 16.96
N PRO A 133 13.96 -1.46 16.86
CA PRO A 133 13.79 -2.18 15.59
C PRO A 133 12.44 -1.95 14.92
N LYS A 134 11.44 -1.54 15.72
CA LYS A 134 10.07 -1.23 15.28
C LYS A 134 9.82 0.28 15.18
N GLY A 135 10.84 1.12 15.38
CA GLY A 135 10.71 2.58 15.36
C GLY A 135 9.78 3.16 16.43
N LYS A 136 9.56 2.46 17.56
CA LYS A 136 8.64 2.93 18.60
C LYS A 136 9.29 4.01 19.47
N ARG A 137 8.54 5.07 19.78
CA ARG A 137 8.91 6.04 20.83
C ARG A 137 8.45 5.53 22.19
N VAL A 138 8.90 6.18 23.27
CA VAL A 138 8.60 5.78 24.66
C VAL A 138 7.10 5.65 24.89
N GLY A 139 6.32 6.65 24.48
CA GLY A 139 4.86 6.60 24.57
C GLY A 139 4.21 5.45 23.81
N ASP A 140 4.72 5.10 22.63
CA ASP A 140 4.16 4.01 21.80
C ASP A 140 4.53 2.63 22.36
N MET A 141 5.69 2.51 23.02
CA MET A 141 6.13 1.30 23.72
C MET A 141 5.25 1.02 24.93
N PHE A 142 5.01 2.02 25.79
CA PHE A 142 4.14 1.85 26.96
C PHE A 142 2.68 1.61 26.61
N ALA A 143 2.20 2.23 25.54
CA ALA A 143 0.82 2.04 25.09
C ALA A 143 0.61 0.74 24.28
N GLY A 144 1.67 0.02 23.91
CA GLY A 144 1.57 -1.19 23.08
C GLY A 144 0.97 -0.88 21.70
N THR A 145 1.45 0.19 21.06
CA THR A 145 0.95 0.65 19.76
C THR A 145 2.06 0.78 18.73
N ILE A 146 1.66 0.85 17.46
CA ILE A 146 2.53 1.15 16.33
C ILE A 146 1.85 2.13 15.37
N VAL A 147 2.66 2.89 14.63
CA VAL A 147 2.20 3.79 13.57
C VAL A 147 2.45 3.16 12.22
N VAL A 148 1.39 3.08 11.43
CA VAL A 148 1.33 2.38 10.14
C VAL A 148 0.98 3.37 9.05
N SER A 149 1.55 3.17 7.85
CA SER A 149 1.20 3.99 6.69
C SER A 149 0.01 3.39 5.97
N GLU A 150 -1.12 4.10 5.91
CA GLU A 150 -2.28 3.71 5.10
C GLU A 150 -2.08 4.03 3.61
N ARG A 151 -1.23 5.01 3.30
CA ARG A 151 -0.91 5.45 1.92
C ARG A 151 0.41 4.89 1.37
N ALA A 152 0.99 3.88 2.02
CA ALA A 152 2.10 3.16 1.41
C ALA A 152 1.68 2.65 0.03
N PRO A 153 2.56 2.72 -1.00
CA PRO A 153 2.26 2.15 -2.31
C PRO A 153 1.88 0.69 -2.10
N ARG A 154 0.59 0.36 -2.23
CA ARG A 154 0.18 -1.03 -2.31
C ARG A 154 0.87 -1.55 -3.56
N LEU A 155 1.86 -2.41 -3.39
CA LEU A 155 2.45 -3.13 -4.51
C LEU A 155 1.28 -3.73 -5.28
N GLY A 156 1.26 -3.51 -6.60
CA GLY A 156 0.15 -3.91 -7.46
C GLY A 156 -0.24 -5.37 -7.25
N PRO A 157 -1.45 -5.79 -7.68
CA PRO A 157 -1.90 -7.17 -7.53
C PRO A 157 -0.79 -8.15 -7.94
N PRO A 158 -0.62 -9.26 -7.21
CA PRO A 158 0.45 -10.21 -7.49
C PRO A 158 0.39 -10.62 -8.97
N PRO A 159 1.56 -10.82 -9.61
CA PRO A 159 1.61 -11.12 -11.03
C PRO A 159 0.76 -12.35 -11.34
N ALA A 160 0.01 -12.30 -12.44
CA ALA A 160 -0.80 -13.43 -12.87
C ALA A 160 0.09 -14.64 -13.18
N MET A 161 -0.39 -15.84 -12.84
CA MET A 161 0.31 -17.10 -13.12
C MET A 161 0.46 -17.30 -14.63
N PRO A 162 1.68 -17.42 -15.18
CA PRO A 162 1.86 -17.78 -16.58
C PRO A 162 1.35 -19.20 -16.83
N PRO A 163 0.42 -19.43 -17.78
CA PRO A 163 -0.22 -20.73 -17.95
C PRO A 163 0.77 -21.84 -18.34
N SER A 164 1.80 -21.50 -19.13
CA SER A 164 2.86 -22.44 -19.55
C SER A 164 3.74 -22.93 -18.40
N LEU A 165 3.80 -22.18 -17.30
CA LEU A 165 4.60 -22.52 -16.12
C LEU A 165 3.75 -23.03 -14.95
N ALA A 166 2.43 -23.06 -15.10
CA ALA A 166 1.51 -23.41 -14.02
C ALA A 166 1.81 -24.81 -13.44
N TRP A 167 2.07 -25.79 -14.33
CA TRP A 167 2.41 -27.15 -13.95
C TRP A 167 3.71 -27.19 -13.12
N TRP A 168 4.77 -26.54 -13.60
CA TRP A 168 6.06 -26.49 -12.91
C TRP A 168 5.95 -25.76 -11.57
N ALA A 169 5.35 -24.57 -11.56
CA ALA A 169 5.25 -23.78 -10.35
C ALA A 169 4.43 -24.49 -9.27
N SER A 170 3.42 -25.30 -9.63
CA SER A 170 2.67 -26.11 -8.65
C SER A 170 3.55 -27.08 -7.86
N THR A 171 4.66 -27.55 -8.45
CA THR A 171 5.62 -28.48 -7.83
C THR A 171 6.69 -27.79 -6.97
N LEU A 172 6.72 -26.46 -6.91
CA LEU A 172 7.79 -25.72 -6.25
C LEU A 172 7.86 -25.98 -4.75
N GLN A 173 9.06 -26.12 -4.22
CA GLN A 173 9.39 -26.04 -2.81
C GLN A 173 9.81 -24.61 -2.50
N LEU A 174 8.96 -23.91 -1.76
CA LEU A 174 9.10 -22.48 -1.45
C LEU A 174 9.60 -22.21 -0.02
N SER A 175 9.92 -23.25 0.75
CA SER A 175 10.31 -23.14 2.16
C SER A 175 11.59 -22.31 2.37
N GLY A 176 12.49 -22.28 1.38
CA GLY A 176 13.73 -21.50 1.42
C GLY A 176 13.59 -20.03 0.99
N LEU A 177 12.44 -19.63 0.44
CA LEU A 177 12.23 -18.30 -0.13
C LEU A 177 11.81 -17.30 0.96
N THR A 178 12.65 -16.30 1.20
CA THR A 178 12.38 -15.27 2.22
C THR A 178 11.34 -14.24 1.73
N ALA A 179 10.71 -13.51 2.66
CA ALA A 179 9.82 -12.39 2.32
C ALA A 179 10.54 -11.30 1.52
N GLY A 180 11.77 -10.94 1.91
CA GLY A 180 12.57 -9.91 1.22
C GLY A 180 12.88 -10.25 -0.24
N GLN A 181 13.18 -11.52 -0.55
CA GLN A 181 13.45 -11.95 -1.93
C GLN A 181 12.20 -11.91 -2.81
N ALA A 182 11.06 -12.34 -2.28
CA ALA A 182 9.80 -12.24 -3.01
C ALA A 182 9.37 -10.78 -3.23
N GLU A 183 9.63 -9.92 -2.25
CA GLU A 183 9.34 -8.50 -2.34
C GLU A 183 10.23 -7.82 -3.39
N LEU A 184 11.52 -8.13 -3.40
CA LEU A 184 12.46 -7.66 -4.42
C LEU A 184 12.01 -8.08 -5.83
N ALA A 185 11.62 -9.35 -6.00
CA ALA A 185 11.08 -9.85 -7.27
C ALA A 185 9.78 -9.13 -7.67
N ARG A 186 8.88 -8.86 -6.72
CA ARG A 186 7.62 -8.14 -6.96
C ARG A 186 7.88 -6.69 -7.37
N GLN A 187 8.77 -5.99 -6.69
CA GLN A 187 9.16 -4.62 -7.03
C GLN A 187 9.74 -4.54 -8.43
N PHE A 188 10.65 -5.46 -8.78
CA PHE A 188 11.18 -5.56 -10.12
C PHE A 188 10.08 -5.77 -11.17
N LEU A 189 9.21 -6.77 -10.99
CA LEU A 189 8.13 -7.05 -11.96
C LEU A 189 7.16 -5.88 -12.10
N SER A 190 6.87 -5.16 -11.02
CA SER A 190 5.99 -3.98 -11.06
C SER A 190 6.58 -2.82 -11.88
N ARG A 191 7.91 -2.67 -11.87
CA ARG A 191 8.62 -1.61 -12.59
C ARG A 191 9.17 -2.05 -13.94
N ALA A 192 9.21 -3.35 -14.22
CA ALA A 192 9.79 -3.91 -15.43
C ALA A 192 9.28 -3.23 -16.71
N PRO A 193 7.99 -2.91 -16.89
CA PRO A 193 7.50 -2.24 -18.11
C PRO A 193 8.12 -0.85 -18.38
N GLN A 194 8.58 -0.16 -17.33
CA GLN A 194 9.14 1.19 -17.39
C GLN A 194 10.67 1.20 -17.57
N LEU A 195 11.33 0.07 -17.38
CA LEU A 195 12.79 -0.05 -17.50
C LEU A 195 13.22 -0.19 -18.96
N ASP A 196 14.39 0.34 -19.28
CA ASP A 196 15.08 0.08 -20.54
C ASP A 196 15.22 -1.44 -20.78
N PRO A 197 15.00 -1.95 -22.01
CA PRO A 197 15.00 -3.39 -22.29
C PRO A 197 16.28 -4.11 -21.84
N ARG A 198 17.47 -3.52 -22.03
CA ARG A 198 18.74 -4.16 -21.67
C ARG A 198 18.91 -4.25 -20.15
N LEU A 199 18.62 -3.16 -19.45
CA LEU A 199 18.68 -3.12 -17.99
C LEU A 199 17.65 -4.07 -17.36
N ARG A 200 16.44 -4.12 -17.93
CA ARG A 200 15.36 -5.01 -17.51
C ARG A 200 15.81 -6.48 -17.55
N GLU A 201 16.50 -6.88 -18.61
CA GLU A 201 16.99 -8.25 -18.77
C GLU A 201 18.11 -8.59 -17.78
N GLN A 202 19.10 -7.70 -17.63
CA GLN A 202 20.18 -7.87 -16.65
C GLN A 202 19.65 -8.00 -15.22
N MET A 203 18.72 -7.14 -14.83
CA MET A 203 18.08 -7.18 -13.52
C MET A 203 17.23 -8.44 -13.34
N ALA A 204 16.51 -8.88 -14.39
CA ALA A 204 15.72 -10.10 -14.33
C ALA A 204 16.60 -11.33 -14.04
N TYR A 205 17.75 -11.47 -14.71
CA TYR A 205 18.66 -12.59 -14.50
C TYR A 205 19.29 -12.57 -13.10
N ARG A 206 19.71 -11.40 -12.61
CA ARG A 206 20.26 -11.27 -11.25
C ARG A 206 19.24 -11.73 -10.20
N ILE A 207 18.02 -11.20 -10.28
CA ILE A 207 16.96 -11.47 -9.31
C ILE A 207 16.47 -12.92 -9.42
N ALA A 208 16.30 -13.43 -10.65
CA ALA A 208 15.94 -14.82 -10.88
C ALA A 208 17.01 -15.76 -10.33
N GLY A 209 18.30 -15.47 -10.49
CA GLY A 209 19.38 -16.29 -9.91
C GLY A 209 19.29 -16.38 -8.38
N GLU A 210 19.07 -15.25 -7.70
CA GLU A 210 18.90 -15.21 -6.25
C GLU A 210 17.67 -16.01 -5.78
N VAL A 211 16.53 -15.84 -6.44
CA VAL A 211 15.28 -16.56 -6.12
C VAL A 211 15.42 -18.06 -6.40
N LEU A 212 15.97 -18.42 -7.57
CA LEU A 212 16.16 -19.81 -8.00
C LEU A 212 17.17 -20.57 -7.15
N SER A 213 18.13 -19.88 -6.52
CA SER A 213 19.04 -20.52 -5.54
C SER A 213 18.32 -21.06 -4.29
N ARG A 214 17.07 -20.64 -4.05
CA ARG A 214 16.28 -20.97 -2.85
C ARG A 214 15.03 -21.79 -3.12
N VAL A 215 14.74 -22.10 -4.38
CA VAL A 215 13.56 -22.88 -4.77
C VAL A 215 13.95 -24.09 -5.60
N ALA A 216 13.16 -25.15 -5.52
CA ALA A 216 13.32 -26.37 -6.31
C ALA A 216 11.94 -26.86 -6.79
N PRO A 217 11.82 -27.56 -7.92
CA PRO A 217 12.85 -27.90 -8.92
C PRO A 217 13.25 -26.71 -9.81
N PRO A 218 14.39 -26.76 -10.54
CA PRO A 218 14.79 -25.71 -11.47
C PRO A 218 13.74 -25.50 -12.57
N PRO A 219 13.64 -24.29 -13.15
CA PRO A 219 12.67 -23.98 -14.19
C PRO A 219 12.98 -24.74 -15.49
N PRO A 220 11.98 -24.94 -16.36
CA PRO A 220 12.20 -25.48 -17.69
C PRO A 220 13.22 -24.64 -18.47
N PRO A 221 14.05 -25.27 -19.33
CA PRO A 221 15.06 -24.56 -20.11
C PRO A 221 14.42 -23.59 -21.10
N GLY A 222 15.08 -22.45 -21.36
CA GLY A 222 14.66 -21.47 -22.35
C GLY A 222 13.55 -20.51 -21.91
N VAL A 223 13.12 -20.57 -20.65
CA VAL A 223 12.06 -19.69 -20.12
C VAL A 223 12.63 -18.32 -19.73
N PRO A 224 12.02 -17.19 -20.16
CA PRO A 224 12.42 -15.86 -19.73
C PRO A 224 12.37 -15.69 -18.20
N PRO A 225 13.40 -15.08 -17.57
CA PRO A 225 13.49 -14.95 -16.11
C PRO A 225 12.32 -14.19 -15.49
N GLN A 226 11.72 -13.24 -16.21
CA GLN A 226 10.55 -12.49 -15.74
C GLN A 226 9.32 -13.40 -15.55
N LEU A 227 9.12 -14.38 -16.43
CA LEU A 227 8.01 -15.35 -16.31
C LEU A 227 8.26 -16.34 -15.18
N VAL A 228 9.51 -16.75 -14.97
CA VAL A 228 9.91 -17.58 -13.83
C VAL A 228 9.58 -16.87 -12.52
N LEU A 229 10.00 -15.61 -12.36
CA LEU A 229 9.71 -14.81 -11.18
C LEU A 229 8.20 -14.62 -10.98
N ALA A 230 7.45 -14.35 -12.05
CA ALA A 230 5.99 -14.24 -11.99
C ALA A 230 5.33 -15.54 -11.51
N ALA A 231 5.76 -16.69 -12.03
CA ALA A 231 5.23 -18.00 -11.65
C ALA A 231 5.53 -18.35 -10.19
N VAL A 232 6.75 -18.09 -9.71
CA VAL A 232 7.13 -18.32 -8.31
C VAL A 232 6.29 -17.46 -7.36
N LEU A 233 6.11 -16.18 -7.67
CA LEU A 233 5.30 -15.27 -6.85
C LEU A 233 3.81 -15.62 -6.88
N ALA A 234 3.28 -15.96 -8.06
CA ALA A 234 1.89 -16.38 -8.20
C ALA A 234 1.60 -17.67 -7.41
N GLU A 235 2.52 -18.64 -7.45
CA GLU A 235 2.39 -19.87 -6.66
C GLU A 235 2.44 -19.60 -5.15
N ARG A 236 3.40 -18.80 -4.71
CA ARG A 236 3.51 -18.41 -3.30
C ARG A 236 2.21 -17.79 -2.82
N HIS A 237 1.69 -16.82 -3.58
CA HIS A 237 0.44 -16.15 -3.26
C HIS A 237 -0.75 -17.12 -3.23
N ARG A 238 -0.84 -18.04 -4.20
CA ARG A 238 -1.87 -19.09 -4.23
C ARG A 238 -1.85 -19.96 -2.97
N ARG A 239 -0.67 -20.36 -2.49
CA ARG A 239 -0.52 -21.17 -1.27
C ARG A 239 -0.84 -20.39 -0.01
N GLU A 240 -0.45 -19.11 0.06
CA GLU A 240 -0.83 -18.22 1.15
C GLU A 240 -2.35 -18.05 1.22
N LEU A 241 -3.02 -17.80 0.09
CA LEU A 241 -4.48 -17.72 0.02
C LEU A 241 -5.17 -19.03 0.43
N ALA A 242 -4.61 -20.18 0.04
CA ALA A 242 -5.15 -21.48 0.42
C ALA A 242 -5.06 -21.73 1.94
N ARG A 243 -4.01 -21.23 2.60
CA ARG A 243 -3.87 -21.28 4.07
C ARG A 243 -4.87 -20.36 4.78
N LEU A 244 -5.22 -19.24 4.17
CA LEU A 244 -6.15 -18.26 4.74
C LEU A 244 -7.63 -18.66 4.54
N ARG A 245 -7.93 -19.56 3.60
CA ARG A 245 -9.27 -20.11 3.45
C ARG A 245 -9.52 -21.11 4.59
N PRO A 246 -10.55 -20.91 5.43
CA PRO A 246 -10.97 -21.93 6.39
C PRO A 246 -11.24 -23.24 5.64
N PRO A 247 -10.90 -24.41 6.20
CA PRO A 247 -11.39 -25.67 5.68
C PRO A 247 -12.90 -25.54 5.63
N ILE A 248 -13.48 -25.59 4.42
CA ILE A 248 -14.92 -25.77 4.30
C ILE A 248 -15.19 -27.08 5.04
N PRO A 249 -15.95 -27.08 6.16
CA PRO A 249 -16.25 -28.32 6.84
C PRO A 249 -16.81 -29.27 5.79
N PRO A 250 -16.32 -30.52 5.70
CA PRO A 250 -16.85 -31.46 4.73
C PRO A 250 -18.36 -31.42 4.87
N MET A 251 -19.06 -31.08 3.78
CA MET A 251 -20.47 -31.38 3.67
C MET A 251 -20.52 -32.87 3.98
N GLY A 252 -20.97 -33.22 5.20
CA GLY A 252 -20.84 -34.57 5.70
C GLY A 252 -21.46 -35.55 4.71
N PRO A 253 -21.07 -36.84 4.72
CA PRO A 253 -21.80 -37.82 3.94
C PRO A 253 -23.28 -37.59 4.17
N GLN A 254 -24.06 -37.52 3.09
CA GLN A 254 -25.52 -37.60 3.17
C GLN A 254 -25.82 -38.93 3.85
N GLY A 255 -25.83 -38.92 5.19
CA GLY A 255 -26.21 -40.07 5.99
C GLY A 255 -27.65 -40.41 5.64
N PRO A 256 -28.09 -41.66 5.85
CA PRO A 256 -29.42 -42.12 5.45
C PRO A 256 -30.58 -41.39 6.18
N TYR A 257 -30.26 -40.48 7.10
CA TYR A 257 -31.16 -39.52 7.71
C TYR A 257 -31.15 -38.22 6.89
N ALA A 258 -31.83 -38.26 5.74
CA ALA A 258 -32.59 -37.10 5.31
C ALA A 258 -33.40 -36.64 6.53
N ALA A 259 -33.28 -35.37 6.92
CA ALA A 259 -33.96 -34.82 8.08
C ALA A 259 -35.43 -35.26 8.09
N ALA A 260 -35.80 -36.08 9.07
CA ALA A 260 -37.20 -36.36 9.34
C ALA A 260 -37.88 -35.00 9.59
N PRO A 261 -39.06 -34.73 8.99
CA PRO A 261 -39.79 -33.51 9.29
C PRO A 261 -40.08 -33.50 10.79
N TRP A 262 -39.77 -32.40 11.46
CA TRP A 262 -40.16 -32.17 12.84
C TRP A 262 -41.67 -32.47 12.99
N PRO A 263 -42.13 -33.21 14.02
CA PRO A 263 -43.55 -33.39 14.28
C PRO A 263 -44.10 -32.06 14.80
N GLY A 264 -44.46 -31.17 13.88
CA GLY A 264 -45.21 -29.96 14.19
C GLY A 264 -46.60 -30.34 14.65
N GLN A 265 -47.00 -29.87 15.83
CA GLN A 265 -48.41 -29.91 16.23
C GLN A 265 -49.25 -29.20 15.17
N PRO A 266 -50.43 -29.74 14.81
CA PRO A 266 -51.27 -29.13 13.79
C PRO A 266 -51.84 -27.81 14.35
N TRP A 267 -51.31 -26.70 13.88
CA TRP A 267 -51.99 -25.41 14.01
C TRP A 267 -53.32 -25.50 13.25
N PRO A 268 -54.46 -25.10 13.84
CA PRO A 268 -55.72 -25.07 13.12
C PRO A 268 -55.63 -23.96 12.06
N GLY A 269 -55.40 -24.37 10.81
CA GLY A 269 -55.38 -23.47 9.67
C GLY A 269 -56.79 -22.93 9.41
N GLN A 270 -56.99 -21.63 9.60
CA GLN A 270 -58.03 -20.93 8.85
C GLN A 270 -57.62 -20.94 7.38
N PRO A 271 -58.52 -21.28 6.44
CA PRO A 271 -58.21 -21.20 5.02
C PRO A 271 -58.07 -19.72 4.64
N SER A 272 -56.83 -19.22 4.61
CA SER A 272 -56.54 -17.91 4.06
C SER A 272 -56.62 -18.03 2.54
N SER A 273 -57.76 -17.61 1.98
CA SER A 273 -57.91 -17.39 0.55
C SER A 273 -56.82 -16.42 0.11
N ALA A 274 -55.87 -16.89 -0.69
CA ALA A 274 -54.85 -16.02 -1.28
C ALA A 274 -55.55 -14.96 -2.14
N GLN A 275 -55.56 -13.71 -1.67
CA GLN A 275 -55.87 -12.58 -2.53
C GLN A 275 -54.63 -12.31 -3.40
N PRO A 276 -54.77 -12.18 -4.74
CA PRO A 276 -53.68 -11.74 -5.58
C PRO A 276 -53.29 -10.33 -5.16
N TRP A 277 -52.01 -10.14 -4.84
CA TRP A 277 -51.45 -8.81 -4.65
C TRP A 277 -51.62 -8.01 -5.95
N PRO A 278 -52.24 -6.82 -5.95
CA PRO A 278 -52.21 -5.95 -7.11
C PRO A 278 -50.79 -5.40 -7.22
N GLY A 279 -49.96 -6.02 -8.06
CA GLY A 279 -48.67 -5.47 -8.42
C GLY A 279 -48.88 -4.15 -9.15
N GLN A 280 -48.52 -3.03 -8.53
CA GLN A 280 -48.29 -1.79 -9.26
C GLN A 280 -47.01 -1.97 -10.10
N PRO A 281 -47.06 -1.81 -11.43
CA PRO A 281 -45.84 -1.76 -12.22
C PRO A 281 -45.00 -0.55 -11.79
N PRO A 282 -43.66 -0.63 -11.85
CA PRO A 282 -42.80 0.48 -11.47
C PRO A 282 -43.13 1.70 -12.33
N SER A 283 -43.44 2.81 -11.68
CA SER A 283 -43.60 4.11 -12.34
C SER A 283 -42.24 4.54 -12.91
N ALA A 284 -42.07 4.43 -14.22
CA ALA A 284 -40.97 5.09 -14.92
C ALA A 284 -41.14 6.60 -14.77
N GLN A 285 -40.29 7.24 -13.97
CA GLN A 285 -40.18 8.69 -13.99
C GLN A 285 -39.48 9.10 -15.29
N PRO A 286 -40.09 9.94 -16.15
CA PRO A 286 -39.38 10.50 -17.29
C PRO A 286 -38.33 11.47 -16.76
N TRP A 287 -37.11 11.35 -17.27
CA TRP A 287 -36.08 12.36 -17.12
C TRP A 287 -36.63 13.72 -17.60
N PRO A 288 -36.33 14.84 -16.94
CA PRO A 288 -36.68 16.16 -17.47
C PRO A 288 -35.71 16.49 -18.62
N GLY A 289 -35.94 15.88 -19.77
CA GLY A 289 -35.36 16.31 -21.04
C GLY A 289 -36.19 17.45 -21.61
N GLN A 290 -35.56 18.60 -21.84
CA GLN A 290 -36.16 19.67 -22.63
C GLN A 290 -36.62 19.12 -23.99
N PRO A 291 -37.83 19.48 -24.48
CA PRO A 291 -38.25 19.09 -25.82
C PRO A 291 -37.32 19.74 -26.86
N PRO A 292 -36.87 19.02 -27.89
CA PRO A 292 -36.14 19.63 -28.98
C PRO A 292 -37.08 20.58 -29.72
N SER A 293 -36.64 21.83 -29.88
CA SER A 293 -37.28 22.82 -30.72
C SER A 293 -37.50 22.25 -32.13
N ALA A 294 -38.73 22.31 -32.60
CA ALA A 294 -39.11 22.00 -33.97
C ALA A 294 -38.24 22.80 -34.95
N GLN A 295 -37.39 22.10 -35.71
CA GLN A 295 -36.75 22.67 -36.89
C GLN A 295 -37.55 22.21 -38.11
N SER A 296 -38.06 23.22 -38.84
CA SER A 296 -38.89 23.12 -40.03
C SER A 296 -38.25 22.28 -41.15
N PRO A 297 -39.05 21.73 -42.09
CA PRO A 297 -38.54 20.82 -43.11
C PRO A 297 -37.85 21.54 -44.28
N MET A 298 -36.71 20.97 -44.66
CA MET A 298 -36.02 20.94 -45.97
C MET A 298 -35.81 22.22 -46.77
N HIS A 299 -34.53 22.57 -46.95
CA HIS A 299 -34.01 22.91 -48.27
C HIS A 299 -32.74 22.09 -48.55
N ALA A 300 -32.83 21.18 -49.52
CA ALA A 300 -31.68 20.52 -50.11
C ALA A 300 -30.87 21.56 -50.88
N GLN A 301 -29.61 21.77 -50.50
CA GLN A 301 -28.64 22.49 -51.32
C GLN A 301 -27.59 21.52 -51.86
N PRO A 302 -27.17 21.66 -53.14
CA PRO A 302 -26.36 20.67 -53.81
C PRO A 302 -24.92 20.70 -53.28
N TRP A 303 -24.31 19.52 -53.19
CA TRP A 303 -22.88 19.34 -52.93
C TRP A 303 -22.04 20.13 -53.96
N PRO A 304 -21.16 21.04 -53.54
CA PRO A 304 -20.04 21.43 -54.37
C PRO A 304 -18.96 20.37 -54.22
N GLY A 305 -18.92 19.46 -55.18
CA GLY A 305 -17.69 18.75 -55.48
C GLY A 305 -16.64 19.75 -55.96
N GLN A 306 -15.44 19.68 -55.40
CA GLN A 306 -14.24 20.08 -56.10
C GLN A 306 -13.26 18.89 -56.19
N PRO A 307 -12.65 18.69 -57.36
CA PRO A 307 -11.88 17.50 -57.71
C PRO A 307 -10.53 17.43 -56.99
N PRO A 308 -9.88 16.25 -56.92
CA PRO A 308 -8.53 16.14 -56.43
C PRO A 308 -7.58 16.86 -57.38
N SER A 309 -7.06 18.02 -56.97
CA SER A 309 -5.91 18.64 -57.62
C SER A 309 -4.66 17.81 -57.32
N ALA A 310 -4.11 17.24 -58.39
CA ALA A 310 -2.84 16.55 -58.45
C ALA A 310 -1.74 17.28 -57.66
N GLN A 311 -1.18 16.61 -56.66
CA GLN A 311 0.18 16.88 -56.22
C GLN A 311 1.05 15.80 -56.85
N SER A 312 1.93 16.24 -57.73
CA SER A 312 2.94 15.45 -58.43
C SER A 312 3.79 14.61 -57.47
N PRO A 313 4.36 13.49 -57.95
CA PRO A 313 5.14 12.60 -57.11
C PRO A 313 6.37 13.32 -56.59
N MET A 314 6.47 13.46 -55.27
CA MET A 314 7.70 13.86 -54.63
C MET A 314 8.72 12.75 -54.91
N HIS A 315 9.72 13.05 -55.72
CA HIS A 315 10.84 12.16 -56.00
C HIS A 315 11.41 11.65 -54.67
N ALA A 316 11.25 10.35 -54.43
CA ALA A 316 12.03 9.65 -53.43
C ALA A 316 13.49 9.71 -53.88
N GLN A 317 14.27 10.61 -53.30
CA GLN A 317 15.72 10.46 -53.30
C GLN A 317 16.04 9.18 -52.51
N PRO A 318 16.78 8.21 -53.07
CA PRO A 318 17.28 7.10 -52.29
C PRO A 318 18.27 7.68 -51.27
N GLN A 319 17.90 7.63 -49.99
CA GLN A 319 18.90 7.80 -48.93
C GLN A 319 19.88 6.62 -49.06
N SER A 320 21.09 6.92 -49.52
CA SER A 320 22.21 6.00 -49.49
C SER A 320 22.52 5.65 -48.03
N ILE A 321 22.19 4.44 -47.63
CA ILE A 321 22.67 3.83 -46.39
C ILE A 321 24.19 3.67 -46.53
N PRO A 322 25.03 4.27 -45.66
CA PRO A 322 26.44 3.93 -45.60
C PRO A 322 26.55 2.51 -45.05
N TRP A 323 27.13 1.61 -45.85
CA TRP A 323 27.55 0.30 -45.36
C TRP A 323 28.68 0.49 -44.34
N PRO A 324 28.73 -0.27 -43.23
CA PRO A 324 29.94 -0.35 -42.42
C PRO A 324 31.07 -0.95 -43.27
N GLU A 325 32.19 -0.24 -43.37
CA GLU A 325 33.44 -0.78 -43.89
C GLU A 325 33.87 -2.01 -43.07
N PRO A 326 34.42 -3.06 -43.69
CA PRO A 326 35.04 -4.16 -42.95
C PRO A 326 36.26 -3.63 -42.17
N ASP A 327 36.30 -3.91 -40.87
CA ASP A 327 37.44 -3.60 -40.02
C ASP A 327 38.75 -4.15 -40.62
N ALA A 328 39.79 -3.32 -40.61
CA ALA A 328 41.15 -3.68 -40.99
C ALA A 328 41.66 -4.89 -40.16
N PRO A 329 42.51 -5.76 -40.74
CA PRO A 329 43.05 -6.90 -40.01
C PRO A 329 43.89 -6.44 -38.79
N PRO A 330 43.90 -7.23 -37.71
CA PRO A 330 44.56 -6.85 -36.46
C PRO A 330 46.06 -6.61 -36.67
N GLN A 331 46.53 -5.43 -36.25
CA GLN A 331 47.94 -5.10 -36.20
C GLN A 331 48.62 -5.95 -35.12
N THR A 332 49.69 -6.64 -35.50
CA THR A 332 50.57 -7.40 -34.60
C THR A 332 51.23 -6.49 -33.57
N PRO A 333 51.24 -6.82 -32.27
CA PRO A 333 51.98 -6.05 -31.28
C PRO A 333 53.50 -6.24 -31.44
N PRO A 334 54.32 -5.20 -31.18
CA PRO A 334 55.78 -5.28 -31.25
C PRO A 334 56.37 -6.14 -30.12
N PRO A 335 57.54 -6.77 -30.31
CA PRO A 335 58.18 -7.59 -29.29
C PRO A 335 59.01 -6.71 -28.34
N GLY A 336 58.85 -6.92 -27.03
CA GLY A 336 59.71 -6.35 -25.99
C GLY A 336 58.91 -6.06 -24.72
N GLY A 337 59.34 -6.39 -23.51
CA GLY A 337 60.57 -7.01 -23.04
C GLY A 337 60.30 -7.57 -21.64
N PHE A 338 61.02 -8.63 -21.30
CA PHE A 338 60.92 -9.33 -20.03
C PHE A 338 61.54 -8.47 -18.91
N SER A 339 60.77 -8.15 -17.86
CA SER A 339 61.30 -7.57 -16.62
C SER A 339 61.26 -8.63 -15.51
N PRO A 340 62.37 -8.92 -14.80
CA PRO A 340 62.39 -9.91 -13.74
C PRO A 340 61.76 -9.38 -12.43
N PRO A 341 61.25 -10.25 -11.56
CA PRO A 341 60.55 -9.86 -10.34
C PRO A 341 61.53 -9.39 -9.25
N GLY A 342 61.29 -8.18 -8.74
CA GLY A 342 62.02 -7.59 -7.62
C GLY A 342 61.81 -8.35 -6.32
N GLY A 343 62.91 -8.60 -5.62
CA GLY A 343 63.01 -9.42 -4.43
C GLY A 343 62.45 -8.79 -3.15
N PHE A 344 62.05 -9.71 -2.27
CA PHE A 344 61.76 -9.56 -0.84
C PHE A 344 62.82 -8.75 -0.09
N SER A 345 62.39 -7.93 0.87
CA SER A 345 63.21 -7.46 2.00
C SER A 345 62.45 -7.73 3.32
N PRO A 346 63.07 -8.35 4.34
CA PRO A 346 62.46 -8.65 5.63
C PRO A 346 62.56 -7.46 6.62
N PRO A 347 61.81 -7.50 7.75
CA PRO A 347 61.59 -6.35 8.62
C PRO A 347 62.70 -6.16 9.67
N SER A 348 62.81 -4.92 10.14
CA SER A 348 63.58 -4.51 11.33
C SER A 348 62.64 -3.96 12.40
#